data_AF-A0A6V7PLI7-F1
#
_entry.id   AF-A0A6V7PLI7-F1
#
_cell.length_a   1.000
_cell.length_b   1.000
_cell.length_c   1.000
_cell.angle_alpha   90.00
_cell.angle_beta   90.00
_cell.angle_gamma   90.00
#
_symmetry.space_group_name_H-M   'P 1'
#
loop_
_entity.id
_entity.type
_entity.pdbx_description
1 polymer ?
#
loop_
_entity_poly.entity_id
_entity_poly.type
_entity_poly.pdbx_seq_one_letter_code
_entity_poly.pdbx_strand_id
1 'polypeptide(L)'
;MNEEKIRAIKEWRASTKLTELRLFLGLVNYYRWFIASYSRRVGPLTDLLRKDRPWRWSIECQRAFDDLKAAVMEEPVLRLPDHSLYFEVYTDASDYAIGVYLYKRATL
;
A
#
# COMPACT_ATOMS: atom_id res chain seq x y z
N MET A 1 15.97 2.62 6.89
CA MET A 1 14.53 2.32 6.79
C MET A 1 13.91 2.70 8.13
N ASN A 2 12.67 3.21 8.21
CA ASN A 2 12.01 3.24 9.52
C ASN A 2 11.26 1.92 9.71
N GLU A 3 11.99 0.88 10.13
CA GLU A 3 11.48 -0.47 10.41
C GLU A 3 10.21 -0.44 11.27
N GLU A 4 10.05 0.60 12.08
CA GLU A 4 8.88 0.84 12.91
C GLU A 4 7.58 0.96 12.12
N LYS A 5 7.58 1.59 10.92
CA LYS A 5 6.37 1.73 10.10
C LYS A 5 5.94 0.39 9.50
N ILE A 6 6.90 -0.42 9.07
CA ILE A 6 6.64 -1.77 8.54
C ILE A 6 6.18 -2.69 9.66
N ARG A 7 6.86 -2.63 10.82
CA ARG A 7 6.47 -3.37 12.02
C ARG A 7 5.06 -2.99 12.47
N ALA A 8 4.70 -1.71 12.46
CA ALA A 8 3.36 -1.25 12.80
C ALA A 8 2.28 -1.83 11.85
N ILE A 9 2.56 -1.93 10.55
CA ILE A 9 1.64 -2.57 9.59
C ILE A 9 1.59 -4.09 9.82
N LYS A 10 2.73 -4.73 10.05
CA LYS A 10 2.84 -6.18 10.31
C LYS A 10 2.10 -6.60 11.57
N GLU A 11 2.23 -5.82 12.64
CA GLU A 11 1.61 -6.07 13.94
C GLU A 11 0.17 -5.54 14.01
N TRP A 12 -0.30 -4.84 12.97
CA TRP A 12 -1.66 -4.32 12.91
C TRP A 12 -2.66 -5.47 13.04
N ARG A 13 -3.46 -5.43 14.10
CA ARG A 13 -4.48 -6.44 14.38
C ARG A 13 -5.75 -6.15 13.60
N ALA A 14 -6.49 -7.19 13.25
CA ALA A 14 -7.79 -7.04 12.62
C ALA A 14 -8.68 -6.09 13.44
N SER A 15 -9.17 -5.05 12.78
CA SER A 15 -9.87 -3.96 13.44
C SER A 15 -11.24 -4.42 13.92
N THR A 16 -11.51 -4.26 15.23
CA THR A 16 -12.85 -4.52 15.78
C THR A 16 -13.78 -3.33 15.59
N LYS A 17 -13.20 -2.15 15.30
CA LYS A 17 -13.91 -0.88 15.17
C LYS A 17 -13.74 -0.27 13.79
N LEU A 18 -14.78 0.43 13.35
CA LEU A 18 -14.83 1.15 12.08
C LEU A 18 -13.78 2.26 11.98
N THR A 19 -13.47 2.94 13.09
CA THR A 19 -12.41 3.96 13.14
C THR A 19 -11.02 3.37 12.86
N GLU A 20 -10.72 2.20 13.42
CA GLU A 20 -9.43 1.52 13.21
C GLU A 20 -9.28 1.05 11.76
N LEU A 21 -10.36 0.55 11.15
CA LEU A 21 -10.35 0.15 9.75
C LEU A 21 -10.11 1.35 8.82
N ARG A 22 -10.69 2.52 9.11
CA ARG A 22 -10.42 3.75 8.35
C ARG A 22 -8.97 4.18 8.45
N LEU A 23 -8.36 4.09 9.64
CA LEU A 23 -6.94 4.40 9.83
C LEU A 23 -6.05 3.45 9.04
N PHE A 24 -6.34 2.15 9.09
CA PHE A 24 -5.63 1.14 8.30
C PHE A 24 -5.74 1.43 6.80
N LEU A 25 -6.96 1.62 6.28
CA LEU A 25 -7.16 1.89 4.86
C LEU A 25 -6.51 3.20 4.41
N GLY A 26 -6.52 4.24 5.26
CA GLY A 26 -5.80 5.48 4.99
C GLY A 26 -4.29 5.26 4.85
N LEU A 27 -3.69 4.45 5.73
CA LEU A 27 -2.28 4.11 5.68
C LEU A 27 -1.93 3.28 4.44
N VAL A 28 -2.69 2.23 4.15
CA VAL A 28 -2.42 1.36 2.99
C VAL A 28 -2.67 2.10 1.66
N ASN A 29 -3.62 3.05 1.63
CA ASN A 29 -3.88 3.88 0.45
C ASN A 29 -2.68 4.74 0.04
N TYR A 30 -1.81 5.13 0.98
CA TYR A 30 -0.54 5.81 0.65
C TYR A 30 0.36 4.95 -0.24
N TYR A 31 0.29 3.62 -0.10
CA TYR A 31 1.09 2.66 -0.85
C TYR A 31 0.35 2.04 -2.06
N ARG A 32 -0.85 2.53 -2.39
CA ARG A 32 -1.75 1.92 -3.39
C ARG A 32 -1.13 1.71 -4.77
N TRP A 33 -0.21 2.58 -5.20
CA TRP A 33 0.38 2.53 -6.55
C TRP A 33 1.32 1.35 -6.74
N PHE A 34 1.83 0.82 -5.64
CA PHE A 34 2.72 -0.32 -5.69
C PHE A 34 1.97 -1.63 -5.47
N ILE A 35 0.82 -1.59 -4.79
CA ILE A 35 0.02 -2.79 -4.53
C ILE A 35 -0.74 -3.21 -5.80
N ALA A 36 -0.32 -4.31 -6.41
CA ALA A 36 -1.00 -4.87 -7.57
C ALA A 36 -2.47 -5.21 -7.26
N SER A 37 -3.38 -4.77 -8.14
CA SER A 37 -4.83 -4.96 -7.98
C SER A 37 -5.41 -4.38 -6.68
N TYR A 38 -4.84 -3.28 -6.17
CA TYR A 38 -5.26 -2.63 -4.92
C TYR A 38 -6.78 -2.51 -4.75
N SER A 39 -7.48 -1.94 -5.74
CA SER A 39 -8.94 -1.72 -5.68
C SER A 39 -9.73 -3.01 -5.45
N ARG A 40 -9.29 -4.12 -6.06
CA ARG A 40 -9.92 -5.45 -5.87
C ARG A 40 -9.66 -5.98 -4.46
N ARG A 41 -8.44 -5.81 -3.94
CA ARG A 41 -8.04 -6.28 -2.60
C ARG A 41 -8.76 -5.51 -1.49
N VAL A 42 -8.95 -4.20 -1.63
CA VAL A 42 -9.64 -3.39 -0.60
C VAL A 42 -11.16 -3.49 -0.63
N GLY A 43 -11.76 -3.94 -1.73
CA GLY A 43 -13.21 -4.00 -1.93
C GLY A 43 -14.00 -4.51 -0.72
N PRO A 44 -13.69 -5.72 -0.20
CA PRO A 44 -14.38 -6.27 0.98
C PRO A 44 -14.28 -5.39 2.23
N LEU A 45 -13.16 -4.68 2.41
CA LEU A 45 -12.94 -3.78 3.54
C LEU A 45 -13.64 -2.43 3.35
N THR A 46 -13.67 -1.90 2.13
CA THR A 46 -14.39 -0.67 1.82
C THR A 46 -15.91 -0.85 1.92
N ASP A 47 -16.41 -2.06 1.64
CA ASP A 47 -17.83 -2.39 1.82
C ASP A 47 -18.26 -2.33 3.30
N LEU A 48 -17.36 -2.64 4.25
CA LEU A 48 -17.62 -2.48 5.69
C LEU A 48 -17.73 -1.01 6.13
N LEU A 49 -17.28 -0.06 5.31
CA LEU A 49 -17.38 1.38 5.63
C LEU A 49 -18.72 1.98 5.21
N ARG A 50 -19.53 1.26 4.43
CA ARG A 50 -20.80 1.79 3.93
C ARG A 50 -21.85 1.84 5.04
N LYS A 51 -22.65 2.92 5.05
CA LYS A 51 -23.68 3.15 6.07
C LYS A 51 -24.89 2.21 5.98
N ASP A 52 -25.09 1.60 4.81
CA ASP A 52 -26.21 0.72 4.50
C ASP A 52 -25.95 -0.75 4.85
N ARG A 53 -24.76 -1.09 5.37
CA ARG A 53 -24.42 -2.46 5.76
C ARG A 53 -24.14 -2.58 7.26
N PRO A 54 -24.61 -3.68 7.90
CA PRO A 54 -24.21 -3.98 9.26
C PRO A 54 -22.71 -4.29 9.31
N TRP A 55 -22.02 -3.77 10.33
CA TRP A 55 -20.62 -4.08 10.59
C TRP A 55 -20.49 -5.56 10.96
N ARG A 56 -19.97 -6.37 10.02
CA ARG A 56 -19.70 -7.79 10.25
C ARG A 56 -18.38 -8.15 9.60
N TRP A 57 -17.38 -8.39 10.42
CA TRP A 57 -16.08 -8.89 9.96
C TRP A 57 -16.22 -10.33 9.45
N SER A 58 -16.22 -10.50 8.14
CA SER A 58 -16.37 -11.81 7.49
C SER A 58 -15.01 -12.47 7.20
N ILE A 59 -15.06 -13.73 6.77
CA ILE A 59 -13.84 -14.47 6.36
C ILE A 59 -13.18 -13.78 5.16
N GLU A 60 -13.98 -13.24 4.25
CA GLU A 60 -13.52 -12.49 3.08
C GLU A 60 -12.84 -11.18 3.51
N CYS A 61 -13.36 -10.50 4.53
CA CYS A 61 -12.73 -9.30 5.09
C CYS A 61 -11.38 -9.64 5.73
N GLN A 62 -11.29 -10.75 6.47
CA GLN A 62 -10.03 -11.21 7.06
C GLN A 62 -9.00 -11.55 5.98
N ARG A 63 -9.39 -12.30 4.94
CA ARG A 63 -8.53 -12.60 3.80
C ARG A 63 -8.03 -11.34 3.11
N ALA A 64 -8.93 -10.41 2.81
CA ALA A 64 -8.56 -9.12 2.20
C ALA A 64 -7.57 -8.32 3.06
N PHE A 65 -7.77 -8.32 4.38
CA PHE A 65 -6.88 -7.66 5.33
C PHE A 65 -5.48 -8.29 5.35
N ASP A 66 -5.40 -9.61 5.43
CA ASP A 66 -4.13 -10.34 5.45
C ASP A 66 -3.39 -10.22 4.10
N ASP A 67 -4.13 -10.32 2.98
CA ASP A 67 -3.60 -10.14 1.63
C ASP A 67 -3.01 -8.74 1.41
N LEU A 68 -3.66 -7.69 1.95
CA LEU A 68 -3.14 -6.32 1.88
C LEU A 68 -1.89 -6.15 2.72
N LYS A 69 -1.85 -6.74 3.92
CA LYS A 69 -0.64 -6.73 4.76
C LYS A 69 0.52 -7.41 4.05
N ALA A 70 0.29 -8.58 3.45
CA ALA A 70 1.30 -9.29 2.67
C ALA A 70 1.80 -8.45 1.48
N ALA A 71 0.88 -7.90 0.68
CA ALA A 71 1.25 -7.11 -0.50
C ALA A 71 2.05 -5.85 -0.15
N VAL A 72 1.75 -5.18 0.96
CA VAL A 72 2.54 -4.04 1.44
C VAL A 72 3.95 -4.47 1.88
N MET A 73 4.11 -5.69 2.38
CA MET A 73 5.39 -6.23 2.86
C MET A 73 6.28 -6.80 1.74
N GLU A 74 5.70 -7.37 0.69
CA GLU A 74 6.45 -8.00 -0.42
C GLU A 74 7.00 -7.00 -1.44
N GLU A 75 6.28 -5.92 -1.67
CA GLU A 75 6.51 -5.06 -2.83
C GLU A 75 7.64 -4.03 -2.56
N PRO A 76 8.47 -3.64 -3.55
CA PRO A 76 9.64 -2.76 -3.36
C PRO A 76 9.33 -1.33 -2.91
N VAL A 77 8.08 -1.05 -2.54
CA VAL A 77 7.52 0.22 -2.07
C VAL A 77 8.34 0.90 -0.97
N LEU A 78 9.01 0.08 -0.15
CA LEU A 78 9.56 0.49 1.14
C LEU A 78 11.08 0.36 1.23
N ARG A 79 11.75 -0.09 0.16
CA ARG A 79 13.21 -0.03 0.12
C ARG A 79 13.63 1.41 -0.08
N LEU A 80 14.31 1.98 0.92
CA LEU A 80 15.00 3.25 0.73
C LEU A 80 15.95 3.13 -0.47
N PRO A 81 16.12 4.23 -1.23
CA PRO A 81 17.15 4.27 -2.25
C PRO A 81 18.49 3.90 -1.62
N ASP A 82 19.09 2.84 -2.13
CA ASP A 82 20.43 2.45 -1.73
C ASP A 82 21.41 3.33 -2.51
N HIS A 83 22.00 4.30 -1.81
CA HIS A 83 22.92 5.28 -2.41
C HIS A 83 24.24 4.66 -2.90
N SER A 84 24.51 3.38 -2.60
CA SER A 84 25.64 2.65 -3.15
C SER A 84 25.40 2.13 -4.57
N LEU A 85 24.15 2.17 -5.05
CA LEU A 85 23.75 1.69 -6.38
C LEU A 85 23.49 2.85 -7.34
N TYR A 86 23.61 2.56 -8.64
CA TYR A 86 23.31 3.54 -9.68
C TYR A 86 21.80 3.72 -9.83
N PHE A 87 21.39 4.99 -9.92
CA PHE A 87 20.04 5.39 -10.31
C PHE A 87 20.06 5.95 -11.73
N GLU A 88 19.02 5.64 -12.48
CA GLU A 88 18.79 6.21 -13.81
C GLU A 88 17.64 7.21 -13.72
N VAL A 89 17.84 8.41 -14.27
CA VAL A 89 16.80 9.43 -14.34
C VAL A 89 16.28 9.46 -15.77
N TYR A 90 14.97 9.21 -15.91
CA TYR A 90 14.26 9.36 -17.16
C TYR A 90 13.50 10.67 -17.11
N THR A 91 13.74 11.55 -18.09
CA THR A 91 13.04 12.83 -18.21
C THR A 91 12.32 12.89 -19.54
N ASP A 92 11.11 13.40 -19.53
CA ASP A 92 10.33 13.71 -20.73
C ASP A 92 9.81 15.14 -20.62
N ALA A 93 9.77 15.89 -21.72
CA ALA A 93 9.37 17.28 -21.72
C ALA A 93 8.62 17.65 -23.00
N SER A 94 7.64 18.53 -22.84
CA SER A 94 6.86 19.16 -23.91
C SER A 94 6.72 20.66 -23.62
N ASP A 95 6.16 21.41 -24.57
CA ASP A 95 5.91 22.86 -24.41
C ASP A 95 4.96 23.19 -23.24
N TYR A 96 4.23 22.21 -22.70
CA TYR A 96 3.24 22.39 -21.64
C TYR A 96 3.64 21.76 -20.29
N ALA A 97 4.50 20.74 -20.29
CA ALA A 97 4.78 19.95 -19.10
C ALA A 97 6.14 19.25 -19.14
N ILE A 98 6.69 19.01 -17.95
CA ILE A 98 7.90 18.23 -17.72
C ILE A 98 7.56 17.05 -16.80
N GLY A 99 7.99 15.85 -17.20
CA GLY A 99 7.90 14.63 -16.42
C GLY A 99 9.30 14.12 -16.06
N VAL A 100 9.46 13.64 -14.82
CA VAL A 100 10.70 13.01 -14.36
C VAL A 100 10.35 11.73 -13.62
N TYR A 101 11.06 10.64 -13.92
CA TYR A 101 10.98 9.37 -13.23
C TYR A 101 12.37 8.87 -12.85
N LEU A 102 12.56 8.54 -11.57
CA LEU A 102 13.79 7.95 -11.05
C LEU A 102 13.63 6.43 -11.00
N TYR A 103 14.48 5.73 -11.76
CA TYR A 103 14.51 4.28 -11.82
C TYR A 103 15.75 3.74 -11.13
N LYS A 104 15.60 2.65 -10.38
CA LYS A 104 16.71 1.88 -9.84
C LYS A 104 16.97 0.68 -10.74
N ARG A 105 18.18 0.58 -11.30
CA ARG A 105 18.58 -0.61 -12.06
C ARG A 105 18.75 -1.79 -11.11
N ALA A 106 18.01 -2.87 -11.33
CA ALA A 106 18.26 -4.14 -10.64
C ALA A 106 19.52 -4.77 -11.26
N THR A 107 20.57 -4.96 -10.46
CA THR A 107 21.73 -5.76 -10.87
C THR A 107 21.32 -7.23 -10.86
N LEU A 108 21.54 -7.94 -11.97
CA LEU A 108 21.37 -9.39 -12.09
C LEU A 108 22.33 -10.15 -11.15
#